data_AF-W5SB41-F1
#
_entry.id   AF-W5SB41-F1
#
_cell.length_a   1.000
_cell.length_b   1.000
_cell.length_c   1.000
_cell.angle_alpha   90.00
_cell.angle_beta   90.00
_cell.angle_gamma   90.00
#
_symmetry.space_group_name_H-M   'P 1'
#
loop_
_entity.id
_entity.type
_entity.pdbx_description
1 polymer ?
#
loop_
_entity_poly.entity_id
_entity_poly.type
_entity_poly.pdbx_seq_one_letter_code
_entity_poly.pdbx_strand_id
1 'polypeptide(L)'
;MQLQIQVPFPLLKEAMQLHLAGADATKAAAVAGGIALRSLIKTGKLASAAAGQGGQGEVQAVGVAAVNKLLVAIEDVIKKTVKNVLEKAKEKIDEARASKRTVQQ
;
A
#
# COMPACT_ATOMS: atom_id res chain seq x y z
N MET A 1 -24.01 -45.68 -28.96
CA MET A 1 -22.66 -45.45 -28.40
C MET A 1 -22.55 -43.99 -28.03
N GLN A 2 -22.57 -43.67 -26.73
CA GLN A 2 -22.42 -42.30 -26.23
C GLN A 2 -20.92 -41.96 -26.21
N LEU A 3 -20.50 -40.99 -27.02
CA LEU A 3 -19.11 -40.52 -27.07
C LEU A 3 -18.95 -39.42 -26.02
N GLN A 4 -18.43 -39.78 -24.85
CA GLN A 4 -18.02 -38.84 -23.80
C GLN A 4 -16.79 -38.05 -24.29
N ILE A 5 -17.00 -36.76 -24.60
CA ILE A 5 -15.92 -35.80 -24.83
C ILE A 5 -15.30 -35.49 -23.47
N GLN A 6 -14.28 -36.24 -23.09
CA GLN A 6 -13.45 -35.92 -21.93
C GLN A 6 -12.61 -34.69 -22.28
N VAL A 7 -13.11 -33.50 -21.97
CA VAL A 7 -12.27 -32.29 -21.91
C VAL A 7 -11.23 -32.48 -20.81
N PRO A 8 -9.92 -32.34 -21.10
CA PRO A 8 -8.88 -32.58 -20.12
C PRO A 8 -8.83 -31.43 -19.10
N PHE A 9 -9.01 -31.81 -17.83
CA PHE A 9 -8.85 -30.99 -16.61
C PHE A 9 -7.64 -30.02 -16.57
N PRO A 10 -6.46 -30.29 -17.20
CA PRO A 10 -5.34 -29.32 -17.20
C PRO A 10 -5.64 -27.95 -17.83
N LEU A 11 -6.59 -27.84 -18.77
CA LEU A 11 -6.93 -26.55 -19.41
C LEU A 11 -7.57 -25.54 -18.44
N LEU A 12 -8.19 -26.00 -17.34
CA LEU A 12 -8.74 -25.09 -16.33
C LEU A 12 -7.65 -24.47 -15.44
N LYS A 13 -6.50 -25.13 -15.29
CA LYS A 13 -5.44 -24.68 -14.37
C LYS A 13 -4.63 -23.52 -14.94
N GLU A 14 -4.50 -23.45 -16.27
CA GLU A 14 -3.80 -22.35 -16.95
C GLU A 14 -4.65 -21.08 -17.06
N ALA A 15 -5.99 -21.20 -17.14
CA ALA A 15 -6.89 -20.06 -17.15
C ALA A 15 -6.89 -19.24 -15.84
N MET A 16 -6.37 -19.81 -14.74
CA MET A 16 -6.25 -19.13 -13.44
C MET A 16 -4.89 -18.42 -13.26
N GLN A 17 -4.00 -18.46 -14.25
CA GLN A 17 -2.81 -17.59 -14.30
C GLN A 17 -3.22 -16.24 -14.91
N LEU A 18 -4.09 -15.55 -14.20
CA LEU A 18 -4.68 -14.26 -14.55
C LEU A 18 -3.55 -13.26 -14.84
N HIS A 19 -3.16 -13.15 -16.11
CA HIS A 19 -2.20 -12.17 -16.60
C HIS A 19 -2.88 -10.79 -16.55
N LEU A 20 -2.87 -10.19 -15.37
CA LEU A 20 -3.35 -8.82 -15.13
C LEU A 20 -2.40 -7.75 -15.67
N ALA A 21 -1.27 -8.13 -16.26
CA ALA A 21 -0.23 -7.19 -16.67
C ALA A 21 -0.59 -6.36 -17.93
N GLY A 22 -1.79 -6.54 -18.50
CA GLY A 22 -2.23 -5.85 -19.72
C GLY A 22 -3.40 -4.87 -19.55
N ALA A 23 -3.82 -4.53 -18.32
CA ALA A 23 -4.82 -3.47 -18.15
C ALA A 23 -4.14 -2.10 -18.27
N ASP A 24 -4.05 -1.60 -19.50
CA ASP A 24 -3.69 -0.22 -19.81
C ASP A 24 -4.38 0.73 -18.81
N ALA A 25 -3.58 1.50 -18.07
CA ALA A 25 -3.98 2.49 -17.05
C ALA A 25 -4.14 2.05 -15.58
N THR A 26 -3.53 0.94 -15.12
CA THR A 26 -3.25 0.86 -13.67
C THR A 26 -2.22 1.94 -13.29
N LYS A 27 -2.69 3.01 -12.61
CA LYS A 27 -1.79 4.10 -12.16
C LYS A 27 -0.61 3.48 -11.40
N ALA A 28 0.62 3.89 -11.72
CA ALA A 28 1.82 3.36 -11.06
C ALA A 28 1.75 3.43 -9.53
N ALA A 29 1.10 4.46 -8.99
CA ALA A 29 0.82 4.59 -7.55
C ALA A 29 -0.12 3.50 -7.00
N ALA A 30 -1.12 3.06 -7.78
CA ALA A 30 -2.02 1.97 -7.38
C ALA A 30 -1.27 0.63 -7.39
N VAL A 31 -0.39 0.40 -8.37
CA VAL A 31 0.47 -0.79 -8.42
C VAL A 31 1.44 -0.81 -7.23
N ALA A 32 2.14 0.31 -6.97
CA ALA A 32 3.04 0.42 -5.83
C ALA A 32 2.31 0.30 -4.48
N GLY A 33 1.12 0.90 -4.35
CA GLY A 33 0.28 0.79 -3.15
C GLY A 33 -0.19 -0.63 -2.90
N GLY A 34 -0.64 -1.34 -3.94
CA GLY A 34 -1.01 -2.75 -3.86
C GLY A 34 0.17 -3.65 -3.48
N ILE A 35 1.35 -3.40 -4.06
CA ILE A 35 2.59 -4.10 -3.71
C ILE A 35 2.98 -3.84 -2.25
N ALA A 36 2.97 -2.59 -1.79
CA ALA A 36 3.30 -2.24 -0.41
C ALA A 36 2.36 -2.93 0.59
N LEU A 37 1.04 -2.84 0.35
CA LEU A 37 0.05 -3.47 1.22
C LEU A 37 0.22 -5.00 1.22
N ARG A 38 0.40 -5.62 0.05
CA ARG A 38 0.64 -7.06 -0.05
C ARG A 38 1.93 -7.47 0.67
N SER A 39 2.97 -6.65 0.63
CA SER A 39 4.26 -6.93 1.27
C SER A 39 4.21 -6.88 2.80
N LEU A 40 3.28 -6.11 3.38
CA LEU A 40 3.12 -6.00 4.83
C LEU A 40 2.23 -7.11 5.43
N ILE A 41 1.49 -7.85 4.61
CA ILE A 41 0.67 -8.96 5.07
C ILE A 41 1.59 -10.15 5.38
N LYS A 42 1.44 -10.77 6.56
CA LYS A 42 2.28 -11.92 6.99
C LYS A 42 2.30 -13.07 5.97
N THR A 43 1.17 -13.34 5.32
CA THR A 43 1.01 -14.36 4.26
C THR A 43 1.13 -13.77 2.86
N GLY A 44 1.38 -12.47 2.75
CA GLY A 44 1.52 -11.76 1.50
C GLY A 44 2.84 -12.10 0.82
N LYS A 45 2.73 -12.74 -0.33
CA LYS A 45 3.86 -13.01 -1.23
C LYS A 45 3.63 -12.25 -2.53
N LEU A 46 4.69 -11.67 -3.08
CA LEU A 46 4.69 -11.19 -4.45
C LEU A 46 4.93 -12.39 -5.38
N ALA A 47 4.29 -12.37 -6.55
CA ALA A 47 4.58 -13.37 -7.57
C ALA A 47 6.03 -13.23 -8.04
N SER A 48 6.74 -14.35 -8.15
CA SER A 48 8.04 -14.38 -8.83
C SER A 48 7.84 -14.02 -10.30
N ALA A 49 8.79 -13.30 -10.88
CA ALA A 49 8.75 -13.05 -12.32
C ALA A 49 8.98 -14.35 -13.10
N ALA A 50 8.62 -14.33 -14.39
CA ALA A 50 8.72 -15.50 -15.26
C ALA A 50 10.17 -16.02 -15.35
N ALA A 51 10.34 -17.32 -15.59
CA ALA A 51 11.65 -17.93 -15.74
C ALA A 51 12.48 -17.16 -16.80
N GLY A 52 13.64 -16.63 -16.40
CA GLY A 52 14.53 -15.84 -17.26
C GLY A 52 14.30 -14.31 -17.23
N GLN A 53 13.34 -13.79 -16.47
CA GLN A 53 13.08 -12.36 -16.32
C GLN A 53 13.20 -11.90 -14.85
N GLY A 54 14.42 -11.83 -14.30
CA GLY A 54 14.63 -11.34 -12.93
C GLY A 54 14.14 -12.30 -11.85
N GLY A 55 14.98 -12.57 -10.87
CA GLY A 55 14.73 -13.53 -9.82
C GLY A 55 13.86 -13.02 -8.67
N GLN A 56 13.81 -13.85 -7.62
CA GLN A 56 13.19 -13.53 -6.34
C GLN A 56 13.78 -12.25 -5.68
N GLY A 57 15.04 -11.93 -6.00
CA GLY A 57 15.75 -10.74 -5.51
C GLY A 57 15.12 -9.42 -5.99
N GLU A 58 14.85 -9.27 -7.29
CA GLU A 58 14.23 -8.04 -7.80
C GLU A 58 12.81 -7.84 -7.25
N VAL A 59 12.03 -8.92 -7.16
CA VAL A 59 10.67 -8.87 -6.62
C VAL A 59 10.68 -8.45 -5.14
N GLN A 60 11.64 -8.94 -4.35
CA GLN A 60 11.81 -8.53 -2.96
C GLN A 60 12.24 -7.07 -2.85
N ALA A 61 13.19 -6.62 -3.69
CA ALA A 61 13.64 -5.23 -3.71
C ALA A 61 12.49 -4.26 -4.05
N VAL A 62 11.64 -4.60 -5.02
CA VAL A 62 10.45 -3.82 -5.36
C VAL A 62 9.47 -3.76 -4.19
N GLY A 63 9.23 -4.88 -3.51
CA GLY A 63 8.39 -4.93 -2.29
C GLY A 63 8.92 -4.02 -1.18
N VAL A 64 10.21 -4.12 -0.86
CA VAL A 64 10.86 -3.29 0.16
C VAL A 64 10.81 -1.80 -0.22
N ALA A 65 11.11 -1.46 -1.48
CA ALA A 65 11.09 -0.07 -1.94
C ALA A 65 9.68 0.54 -1.87
N ALA A 66 8.64 -0.23 -2.21
CA ALA A 66 7.25 0.21 -2.11
C ALA A 66 6.84 0.45 -0.66
N VAL A 67 7.21 -0.46 0.25
CA VAL A 67 6.95 -0.30 1.70
C VAL A 67 7.68 0.92 2.27
N ASN A 68 8.96 1.12 1.94
CA ASN A 68 9.72 2.27 2.43
C ASN A 68 9.11 3.61 1.99
N LYS A 69 8.66 3.71 0.73
CA LYS A 69 7.94 4.91 0.25
C LYS A 69 6.63 5.16 1.01
N LEU A 70 5.89 4.09 1.33
CA LEU A 70 4.66 4.18 2.12
C LEU A 70 4.95 4.66 3.55
N LEU A 71 5.98 4.12 4.20
CA LEU A 71 6.35 4.50 5.57
C LEU A 71 6.77 5.97 5.67
N VAL A 72 7.53 6.48 4.70
CA VAL A 72 7.88 7.91 4.64
C VAL A 72 6.63 8.78 4.48
N ALA A 73 5.71 8.41 3.60
CA ALA A 73 4.46 9.15 3.43
C ALA A 73 3.60 9.16 4.71
N ILE A 74 3.55 8.04 5.44
CA ILE A 74 2.87 7.93 6.74
C ILE A 74 3.54 8.83 7.78
N GLU A 75 4.88 8.85 7.84
CA GLU A 75 5.63 9.72 8.75
C GLU A 75 5.27 11.19 8.53
N ASP A 76 5.19 11.65 7.29
CA ASP A 76 4.83 13.03 6.95
C ASP A 76 3.39 13.37 7.36
N VAL A 77 2.44 12.45 7.15
CA VAL A 77 1.05 12.63 7.57
C VAL A 77 0.94 12.71 9.09
N ILE A 78 1.65 11.84 9.81
CA ILE A 78 1.70 11.86 11.27
C ILE A 78 2.28 13.18 11.77
N LYS A 79 3.43 13.62 11.23
CA LYS A 79 4.07 14.89 11.62
C LYS A 79 3.13 16.10 11.42
N LYS A 80 2.47 16.19 10.26
CA LYS A 80 1.51 17.27 9.98
C LYS A 80 0.32 17.24 10.94
N THR A 81 -0.20 16.04 11.22
CA THR A 81 -1.33 15.86 12.15
C THR A 81 -0.96 16.29 13.56
N VAL A 82 0.18 15.82 14.07
CA VAL A 82 0.69 16.17 15.41
C VAL A 82 0.95 17.67 15.50
N LYS A 83 1.62 18.26 14.50
CA LYS A 83 1.88 19.70 14.47
C LYS A 83 0.59 20.51 14.55
N ASN A 84 -0.40 20.22 13.70
CA ASN A 84 -1.67 20.95 13.68
C ASN A 84 -2.43 20.83 15.01
N VAL A 85 -2.39 19.65 15.66
CA VAL A 85 -3.03 19.45 16.98
C VAL A 85 -2.33 20.29 18.05
N LEU A 86 -0.99 20.29 18.07
CA LEU A 86 -0.21 21.05 19.04
C LEU A 86 -0.34 22.57 18.85
N GLU A 87 -0.40 23.05 17.62
CA GLU A 87 -0.64 24.47 17.31
C GLU A 87 -2.01 24.92 17.84
N LYS A 88 -3.08 24.18 17.51
CA LYS A 88 -4.43 24.48 18.02
C LYS A 88 -4.53 24.40 19.55
N ALA A 89 -3.83 23.45 20.17
CA ALA A 89 -3.80 23.33 21.62
C ALA A 89 -3.10 24.55 22.25
N LYS A 90 -1.99 25.00 21.65
CA LYS A 90 -1.25 26.18 22.12
C LYS A 90 -2.09 27.45 21.99
N GLU A 91 -2.72 27.69 20.84
CA GLU A 91 -3.62 28.83 20.63
C GLU A 91 -4.70 28.92 21.72
N LYS A 92 -5.41 27.82 21.97
CA LYS A 92 -6.45 27.77 23.02
C LYS A 92 -5.90 27.99 24.42
N ILE A 93 -4.70 27.48 24.72
CA ILE A 93 -4.04 27.72 26.01
C ILE A 93 -3.66 29.19 26.15
N ASP A 94 -3.15 29.82 25.08
CA ASP A 94 -2.77 31.23 25.08
C ASP A 94 -4.00 32.14 25.22
N GLU A 95 -5.11 31.83 24.55
CA GLU A 95 -6.41 32.49 24.73
C GLU A 95 -6.93 32.38 26.17
N ALA A 96 -6.91 31.17 26.74
CA ALA A 96 -7.34 30.95 28.12
C ALA A 96 -6.45 31.70 29.13
N ARG A 97 -5.14 31.77 28.87
CA ARG A 97 -4.20 32.56 29.70
C ARG A 97 -4.45 34.06 29.58
N ALA A 98 -4.74 34.56 28.38
CA ALA A 98 -5.05 35.97 28.17
C ALA A 98 -6.35 36.36 28.87
N SER A 99 -7.41 35.56 28.72
CA SER A 99 -8.70 35.73 29.39
C SER A 99 -8.57 35.74 30.92
N LYS A 100 -7.70 34.91 31.49
CA LYS A 100 -7.45 34.90 32.95
C LYS A 100 -6.72 36.14 33.47
N ARG A 101 -5.95 36.84 32.63
CA ARG A 101 -5.29 38.12 32.99
C ARG A 101 -6.27 39.29 32.99
N THR A 102 -7.26 39.30 32.09
CA THR A 102 -8.25 40.39 32.00
C THR A 102 -9.30 40.37 33.11
N VAL A 103 -9.47 39.25 33.83
CA VAL A 103 -10.41 39.15 34.97
C VAL A 103 -9.76 39.55 36.30
N GLN A 104 -8.44 39.81 36.33
CA GLN A 104 -7.68 40.16 37.55
C GLN A 104 -7.23 41.64 37.62
N GLN A 105 -7.78 42.52 36.78
CA GLN A 105 -7.60 43.99 36.89
C GLN A 105 -8.92 44.65 37.27
#